data_AF-A0A0T2MU28-F1
#
_entry.id   AF-A0A0T2MU28-F1
#
_cell.length_a   1.000
_cell.length_b   1.000
_cell.length_c   1.000
_cell.angle_alpha   90.00
_cell.angle_beta   90.00
_cell.angle_gamma   90.00
#
_symmetry.space_group_name_H-M   'P 1'
#
loop_
_entity.id
_entity.type
_entity.pdbx_description
1 polymer ?
#
loop_
_entity_poly.entity_id
_entity_poly.type
_entity_poly.pdbx_seq_one_letter_code
_entity_poly.pdbx_strand_id
1 'polypeptide(L)'
;MARSFLFAQDSADAATTRLIATAAQVTGFMKGEPGAARPGWYRPGADNQVMLAELHAALATTYPSAGPAFYAVRLWTNLIWQPAYLAVIAAHIHGAMPDLTGLSQQRRGIYVDGYRLVPGAQQTGSAEMLIEKAAAQLKPMAATMLGEVNLLVRLKPLPARRLFADRMLSLMVWLGQRRRDLPPEAIATYSAQWLDALGLTGQGDLEPVEAEGHRLLIVRRKGCCLDYRIDPDRYCATCPKQDNGIRLARQTANALAEL
;
A
#
# COMPACT_ATOMS: atom_id res chain seq x y z
N MET A 1 -0.66 -24.55 -32.00
CA MET A 1 -0.81 -23.21 -32.61
C MET A 1 -0.38 -22.16 -31.60
N ALA A 2 0.82 -21.62 -31.76
CA ALA A 2 1.33 -20.55 -30.91
C ALA A 2 0.70 -19.22 -31.33
N ARG A 3 -0.07 -18.58 -30.45
CA ARG A 3 -0.46 -17.18 -30.60
C ARG A 3 0.37 -16.35 -29.63
N SER A 4 1.29 -15.60 -30.21
CA SER A 4 2.09 -14.56 -29.57
C SER A 4 1.17 -13.38 -29.22
N PHE A 5 0.99 -13.07 -27.93
CA PHE A 5 0.16 -11.96 -27.44
C PHE A 5 0.97 -10.66 -27.34
N LEU A 6 1.60 -10.23 -28.43
CA LEU A 6 2.50 -9.06 -28.44
C LEU A 6 1.85 -7.72 -28.84
N PHE A 7 0.52 -7.64 -28.97
CA PHE A 7 -0.16 -6.37 -29.23
C PHE A 7 -1.34 -6.16 -28.28
N ALA A 8 -1.35 -4.99 -27.61
CA ALA A 8 -2.52 -4.48 -26.90
C ALA A 8 -3.72 -4.45 -27.86
N GLN A 9 -4.85 -5.05 -27.48
CA GLN A 9 -6.00 -5.23 -28.37
C GLN A 9 -6.75 -3.90 -28.60
N ASP A 10 -6.59 -2.95 -27.68
CA ASP A 10 -7.07 -1.56 -27.81
C ASP A 10 -6.24 -0.55 -26.98
N SER A 11 -6.69 0.71 -26.95
CA SER A 11 -6.03 1.79 -26.20
C SER A 11 -6.09 1.61 -24.67
N ALA A 12 -7.07 0.89 -24.17
CA ALA A 12 -7.27 0.61 -22.74
C ALA A 12 -6.31 -0.48 -22.26
N ASP A 13 -6.08 -1.52 -23.06
CA ASP A 13 -5.03 -2.52 -22.86
C ASP A 13 -3.64 -1.87 -22.77
N ALA A 14 -3.37 -0.94 -23.69
CA ALA A 14 -2.10 -0.22 -23.72
C ALA A 14 -1.94 0.68 -22.47
N ALA A 15 -2.99 1.37 -22.03
CA ALA A 15 -2.95 2.21 -20.83
C ALA A 15 -2.70 1.40 -19.55
N THR A 16 -3.34 0.24 -19.43
CA THR A 16 -3.16 -0.67 -18.29
C THR A 16 -1.75 -1.24 -18.25
N THR A 17 -1.24 -1.66 -19.40
CA THR A 17 0.14 -2.14 -19.53
C THR A 17 1.15 -1.05 -19.18
N ARG A 18 0.92 0.21 -19.61
CA ARG A 18 1.76 1.35 -19.23
C ARG A 18 1.76 1.59 -17.72
N LEU A 19 0.60 1.59 -17.06
CA LEU A 19 0.54 1.76 -15.60
C LEU A 19 1.33 0.65 -14.87
N ILE A 20 1.18 -0.60 -15.31
CA ILE A 20 1.91 -1.73 -14.73
C ILE A 20 3.43 -1.56 -14.94
N ALA A 21 3.86 -1.17 -16.13
CA ALA A 21 5.26 -0.90 -16.43
C ALA A 21 5.80 0.26 -15.58
N THR A 22 5.06 1.36 -15.47
CA THR A 22 5.39 2.50 -14.60
C THR A 22 5.56 2.04 -13.16
N ALA A 23 4.61 1.25 -12.62
CA ALA A 23 4.68 0.76 -11.25
C ALA A 23 5.90 -0.12 -11.00
N ALA A 24 6.22 -1.03 -11.93
CA ALA A 24 7.42 -1.84 -11.86
C ALA A 24 8.70 -0.97 -11.90
N GLN A 25 8.75 0.01 -12.81
CA GLN A 25 9.90 0.91 -12.97
C GLN A 25 10.16 1.76 -11.73
N VAL A 26 9.13 2.42 -11.17
CA VAL A 26 9.34 3.36 -10.06
C VAL A 26 9.53 2.69 -8.71
N THR A 27 9.06 1.46 -8.55
CA THR A 27 9.23 0.71 -7.29
C THR A 27 10.41 -0.24 -7.32
N GLY A 28 10.73 -0.82 -8.49
CA GLY A 28 11.71 -1.89 -8.64
C GLY A 28 11.25 -3.26 -8.11
N PHE A 29 10.10 -3.35 -7.43
CA PHE A 29 9.62 -4.59 -6.82
C PHE A 29 8.18 -4.97 -7.15
N MET A 30 7.34 -4.03 -7.62
CA MET A 30 5.96 -4.36 -7.99
C MET A 30 5.92 -5.21 -9.26
N LYS A 31 5.24 -6.35 -9.18
CA LYS A 31 5.08 -7.31 -10.28
C LYS A 31 3.62 -7.40 -10.68
N GLY A 32 3.27 -6.87 -11.85
CA GLY A 32 1.91 -6.85 -12.36
C GLY A 32 1.78 -7.47 -13.74
N GLU A 33 0.58 -7.91 -14.08
CA GLU A 33 0.21 -8.35 -15.43
C GLU A 33 -1.21 -7.89 -15.78
N PRO A 34 -1.50 -7.52 -17.04
CA PRO A 34 -2.87 -7.23 -17.44
C PRO A 34 -3.75 -8.48 -17.40
N GLY A 35 -5.02 -8.31 -17.08
CA GLY A 35 -6.10 -9.29 -17.22
C GLY A 35 -6.84 -9.64 -15.92
N ALA A 36 -7.80 -10.55 -16.06
CA ALA A 36 -8.68 -10.98 -14.96
C ALA A 36 -7.97 -11.75 -13.84
N ALA A 37 -8.65 -12.02 -12.73
CA ALA A 37 -8.11 -12.90 -11.69
C ALA A 37 -7.78 -14.30 -12.24
N ARG A 38 -6.65 -14.88 -11.80
CA ARG A 38 -6.34 -16.29 -12.05
C ARG A 38 -6.93 -17.15 -10.93
N PRO A 39 -7.16 -18.47 -11.16
CA PRO A 39 -7.59 -19.37 -10.10
C PRO A 39 -6.68 -19.30 -8.87
N GLY A 40 -7.27 -19.24 -7.68
CA GLY A 40 -6.56 -19.14 -6.39
C GLY A 40 -5.97 -17.76 -6.06
N TRP A 41 -6.09 -16.78 -6.95
CA TRP A 41 -5.69 -15.40 -6.64
C TRP A 41 -6.78 -14.73 -5.82
N TYR A 42 -6.34 -13.90 -4.87
CA TYR A 42 -7.23 -13.12 -4.04
C TYR A 42 -7.88 -12.00 -4.84
N ARG A 43 -9.20 -11.84 -4.73
CA ARG A 43 -9.95 -10.69 -5.27
C ARG A 43 -10.96 -10.22 -4.24
N PRO A 44 -10.92 -8.97 -3.74
CA PRO A 44 -11.85 -8.49 -2.73
C PRO A 44 -13.32 -8.82 -3.05
N GLY A 45 -14.01 -9.48 -2.11
CA GLY A 45 -15.42 -9.84 -2.25
C GLY A 45 -15.70 -11.11 -3.07
N ALA A 46 -14.67 -11.80 -3.56
CA ALA A 46 -14.79 -13.14 -4.11
C ALA A 46 -14.68 -14.22 -3.01
N ASP A 47 -14.80 -15.49 -3.39
CA ASP A 47 -14.46 -16.59 -2.48
C ASP A 47 -12.94 -16.69 -2.31
N ASN A 48 -12.44 -16.05 -1.25
CA ASN A 48 -11.02 -15.99 -0.91
C ASN A 48 -10.64 -16.92 0.25
N GLN A 49 -11.57 -17.76 0.74
CA GLN A 49 -11.41 -18.49 2.00
C GLN A 49 -10.16 -19.36 2.01
N VAL A 50 -9.93 -20.12 0.93
CA VAL A 50 -8.76 -21.00 0.79
C VAL A 50 -7.47 -20.18 0.83
N MET A 51 -7.32 -19.16 -0.02
CA MET A 51 -6.10 -18.36 -0.10
C MET A 51 -5.77 -17.69 1.25
N LEU A 52 -6.77 -17.12 1.93
CA LEU A 52 -6.59 -16.47 3.24
C LEU A 52 -6.25 -17.47 4.34
N ALA A 53 -6.93 -18.62 4.37
CA ALA A 53 -6.65 -19.70 5.33
C ALA A 53 -5.22 -20.20 5.20
N GLU A 54 -4.76 -20.43 3.98
CA GLU A 54 -3.39 -20.89 3.77
C GLU A 54 -2.35 -19.80 4.08
N LEU A 55 -2.62 -18.51 3.77
CA LEU A 55 -1.74 -17.40 4.14
C LEU A 55 -1.61 -17.28 5.66
N HIS A 56 -2.73 -17.39 6.37
CA HIS A 56 -2.75 -17.41 7.84
C HIS A 56 -1.97 -18.62 8.40
N ALA A 57 -2.17 -19.82 7.85
CA ALA A 57 -1.46 -21.02 8.27
C ALA A 57 0.07 -20.87 8.07
N ALA A 58 0.50 -20.30 6.94
CA ALA A 58 1.92 -20.04 6.71
C ALA A 58 2.49 -19.00 7.69
N LEU A 59 1.74 -17.94 8.01
CA LEU A 59 2.15 -16.97 9.03
C LEU A 59 2.31 -17.62 10.41
N ALA A 60 1.34 -18.46 10.80
CA ALA A 60 1.36 -19.17 12.08
C ALA A 60 2.50 -20.19 12.18
N THR A 61 2.82 -20.86 11.06
CA THR A 61 3.94 -21.81 10.98
C THR A 61 5.28 -21.09 11.03
N THR A 62 5.40 -19.93 10.36
CA THR A 62 6.66 -19.18 10.29
C THR A 62 6.96 -18.45 11.59
N TYR A 63 5.93 -17.92 12.26
CA TYR A 63 6.08 -17.08 13.45
C TYR A 63 5.18 -17.54 14.62
N PRO A 64 5.34 -18.78 15.12
CA PRO A 64 4.41 -19.37 16.09
C PRO A 64 4.28 -18.56 17.38
N SER A 65 5.35 -17.89 17.81
CA SER A 65 5.39 -17.06 19.02
C SER A 65 4.73 -15.68 18.85
N ALA A 66 4.48 -15.21 17.63
CA ALA A 66 3.99 -13.85 17.38
C ALA A 66 2.48 -13.71 17.69
N GLY A 67 1.73 -14.81 17.53
CA GLY A 67 0.36 -14.96 17.98
C GLY A 67 -0.71 -14.24 17.14
N PRO A 68 -2.01 -14.43 17.47
CA PRO A 68 -3.14 -14.07 16.60
C PRO A 68 -3.20 -12.59 16.21
N ALA A 69 -2.85 -11.68 17.13
CA ALA A 69 -2.88 -10.25 16.85
C ALA A 69 -1.87 -9.86 15.75
N PHE A 70 -0.69 -10.49 15.72
CA PHE A 70 0.29 -10.28 14.66
C PHE A 70 -0.20 -10.86 13.34
N TYR A 71 -0.77 -12.07 13.33
CA TYR A 71 -1.33 -12.68 12.11
C TYR A 71 -2.42 -11.80 11.49
N ALA A 72 -3.32 -11.25 12.31
CA ALA A 72 -4.37 -10.34 11.85
C ALA A 72 -3.79 -9.07 11.19
N VAL A 73 -2.78 -8.45 11.83
CA VAL A 73 -2.07 -7.29 11.28
C VAL A 73 -1.34 -7.65 9.98
N ARG A 74 -0.69 -8.81 9.91
CA ARG A 74 0.03 -9.26 8.71
C ARG A 74 -0.89 -9.60 7.55
N LEU A 75 -2.03 -10.26 7.78
CA LEU A 75 -3.03 -10.48 6.74
C LEU A 75 -3.51 -9.16 6.16
N TRP A 76 -3.94 -8.24 7.02
CA TRP A 76 -4.40 -6.90 6.62
C TRP A 76 -3.35 -6.14 5.80
N THR A 77 -2.12 -6.05 6.33
CA THR A 77 -1.05 -5.28 5.70
C THR A 77 -0.52 -5.92 4.41
N ASN A 78 -0.61 -7.24 4.26
CA ASN A 78 -0.33 -7.94 3.00
C ASN A 78 -1.39 -7.64 1.93
N LEU A 79 -2.67 -7.52 2.28
CA LEU A 79 -3.72 -7.29 1.29
C LEU A 79 -3.80 -5.83 0.81
N ILE A 80 -3.54 -4.86 1.69
CA ILE A 80 -3.81 -3.44 1.38
C ILE A 80 -2.64 -2.74 0.66
N TRP A 81 -1.41 -3.29 0.71
CA TRP A 81 -0.24 -2.55 0.23
C TRP A 81 -0.23 -2.37 -1.29
N GLN A 82 -0.53 -3.40 -2.10
CA GLN A 82 -0.53 -3.26 -3.56
C GLN A 82 -1.60 -2.29 -4.05
N PRO A 83 -2.87 -2.35 -3.59
CA PRO A 83 -3.87 -1.35 -3.94
C PRO A 83 -3.42 0.08 -3.60
N ALA A 84 -2.82 0.28 -2.42
CA ALA A 84 -2.34 1.60 -2.00
C ALA A 84 -1.22 2.13 -2.91
N TYR A 85 -0.23 1.30 -3.24
CA TYR A 85 0.83 1.69 -4.19
C TYR A 85 0.27 2.01 -5.58
N LEU A 86 -0.59 1.13 -6.12
CA LEU A 86 -1.19 1.35 -7.44
C LEU A 86 -1.96 2.67 -7.49
N ALA A 87 -2.74 2.97 -6.46
CA ALA A 87 -3.49 4.22 -6.38
C ALA A 87 -2.58 5.46 -6.36
N VAL A 88 -1.51 5.44 -5.57
CA VAL A 88 -0.57 6.56 -5.50
C VAL A 88 0.19 6.73 -6.81
N ILE A 89 0.67 5.64 -7.41
CA ILE A 89 1.38 5.65 -8.69
C ILE A 89 0.45 6.16 -9.81
N ALA A 90 -0.78 5.65 -9.86
CA ALA A 90 -1.79 6.06 -10.82
C ALA A 90 -2.09 7.57 -10.74
N ALA A 91 -2.26 8.11 -9.53
CA ALA A 91 -2.60 9.52 -9.32
C ALA A 91 -1.42 10.48 -9.54
N HIS A 92 -0.21 10.12 -9.09
CA HIS A 92 0.90 11.09 -8.95
C HIS A 92 2.04 10.92 -9.95
N ILE A 93 2.13 9.75 -10.61
CA ILE A 93 3.23 9.43 -11.52
C ILE A 93 2.71 9.13 -12.92
N HIS A 94 1.73 8.23 -13.01
CA HIS A 94 1.15 7.80 -14.28
C HIS A 94 0.12 8.80 -14.82
N GLY A 95 -0.57 9.55 -13.94
CA GLY A 95 -1.50 10.61 -14.31
C GLY A 95 -2.88 10.12 -14.81
N ALA A 96 -3.22 8.85 -14.54
CA ALA A 96 -4.52 8.29 -14.89
C ALA A 96 -4.92 7.18 -13.92
N MET A 97 -6.18 7.22 -13.44
CA MET A 97 -6.72 6.25 -12.49
C MET A 97 -7.47 5.13 -13.22
N PRO A 98 -7.04 3.86 -13.09
CA PRO A 98 -7.80 2.73 -13.59
C PRO A 98 -8.97 2.39 -12.67
N ASP A 99 -9.80 1.45 -13.12
CA ASP A 99 -10.69 0.70 -12.25
C ASP A 99 -9.89 -0.36 -11.45
N LEU A 100 -9.71 -0.12 -10.17
CA LEU A 100 -9.05 -1.01 -9.21
C LEU A 100 -9.99 -2.11 -8.69
N THR A 101 -11.30 -2.08 -8.97
CA THR A 101 -12.23 -3.10 -8.47
C THR A 101 -11.93 -4.49 -9.08
N GLY A 102 -11.35 -4.52 -10.28
CA GLY A 102 -10.85 -5.73 -10.93
C GLY A 102 -9.49 -6.23 -10.42
N LEU A 103 -8.86 -5.55 -9.44
CA LEU A 103 -7.56 -5.93 -8.90
C LEU A 103 -7.61 -7.31 -8.25
N SER A 104 -6.68 -8.17 -8.66
CA SER A 104 -6.44 -9.45 -8.00
C SER A 104 -4.98 -9.57 -7.57
N GLN A 105 -4.73 -10.33 -6.51
CA GLN A 105 -3.43 -10.41 -5.83
C GLN A 105 -3.00 -11.86 -5.65
N GLN A 106 -1.71 -12.11 -5.83
CA GLN A 106 -1.12 -13.44 -5.71
C GLN A 106 -0.53 -13.64 -4.32
N ARG A 107 -0.82 -14.79 -3.72
CA ARG A 107 -0.09 -15.27 -2.55
C ARG A 107 1.26 -15.90 -2.95
N ARG A 108 2.32 -15.57 -2.22
CA ARG A 108 3.64 -16.22 -2.29
C ARG A 108 4.17 -16.48 -0.88
N GLY A 109 3.97 -17.69 -0.36
CA GLY A 109 4.35 -18.05 1.00
C GLY A 109 3.58 -17.22 2.05
N ILE A 110 4.32 -16.40 2.82
CA ILE A 110 3.77 -15.47 3.82
C ILE A 110 3.47 -14.07 3.26
N TYR A 111 3.69 -13.87 1.97
CA TYR A 111 3.52 -12.58 1.29
C TYR A 111 2.35 -12.61 0.31
N VAL A 112 1.83 -11.42 0.05
CA VAL A 112 1.02 -11.13 -1.12
C VAL A 112 1.90 -10.29 -2.05
N ASP A 113 2.36 -10.90 -3.14
CA ASP A 113 3.28 -10.32 -4.13
C ASP A 113 2.93 -10.86 -5.53
N GLY A 114 2.58 -9.94 -6.43
CA GLY A 114 2.01 -10.24 -7.73
C GLY A 114 0.58 -9.73 -7.82
N TYR A 115 0.25 -8.97 -8.86
CA TYR A 115 -1.13 -8.49 -9.07
C TYR A 115 -1.54 -8.59 -10.54
N ARG A 116 -2.86 -8.66 -10.78
CA ARG A 116 -3.43 -8.44 -12.11
C ARG A 116 -4.47 -7.35 -12.08
N LEU A 117 -4.49 -6.56 -13.14
CA LEU A 117 -5.44 -5.49 -13.35
C LEU A 117 -6.19 -5.73 -14.66
N VAL A 118 -7.51 -5.74 -14.59
CA VAL A 118 -8.35 -5.89 -15.77
C VAL A 118 -8.14 -4.66 -16.66
N PRO A 119 -7.83 -4.83 -17.95
CA PRO A 119 -7.76 -3.70 -18.86
C PRO A 119 -9.08 -2.93 -18.94
N GLY A 120 -8.97 -1.60 -18.97
CA GLY A 120 -10.13 -0.75 -19.02
C GLY A 120 -9.75 0.72 -19.20
N ALA A 121 -10.77 1.54 -19.46
CA ALA A 121 -10.60 2.98 -19.56
C ALA A 121 -10.03 3.53 -18.26
N GLN A 122 -9.13 4.51 -18.38
CA GLN A 122 -8.54 5.20 -17.25
C GLN A 122 -8.99 6.66 -17.23
N GLN A 123 -9.29 7.17 -16.05
CA GLN A 123 -9.71 8.56 -15.86
C GLN A 123 -8.45 9.43 -15.70
N THR A 124 -8.31 10.46 -16.51
CA THR A 124 -7.21 11.44 -16.44
C THR A 124 -7.67 12.73 -15.76
N GLY A 125 -6.73 13.51 -15.22
CA GLY A 125 -6.97 14.85 -14.70
C GLY A 125 -5.97 15.25 -13.63
N SER A 126 -6.32 16.23 -12.79
CA SER A 126 -5.42 16.71 -11.73
C SER A 126 -5.18 15.64 -10.66
N ALA A 127 -4.04 15.73 -9.96
CA ALA A 127 -3.70 14.81 -8.88
C ALA A 127 -4.80 14.76 -7.81
N GLU A 128 -5.37 15.92 -7.47
CA GLU A 128 -6.45 16.06 -6.50
C GLU A 128 -7.70 15.28 -6.93
N MET A 129 -8.09 15.38 -8.21
CA MET A 129 -9.22 14.61 -8.73
C MET A 129 -8.92 13.11 -8.73
N LEU A 130 -7.70 12.71 -9.10
CA LEU A 130 -7.31 11.30 -9.11
C LEU A 130 -7.23 10.70 -7.69
N ILE A 131 -6.87 11.49 -6.68
CA ILE A 131 -6.94 11.10 -5.26
C ILE A 131 -8.38 10.74 -4.89
N GLU A 132 -9.36 11.59 -5.19
CA GLU A 132 -10.77 11.32 -4.90
C GLU A 132 -11.26 10.05 -5.59
N LYS A 133 -10.89 9.86 -6.86
CA LYS A 133 -11.26 8.67 -7.65
C LYS A 133 -10.66 7.39 -7.09
N ALA A 134 -9.40 7.43 -6.66
CA ALA A 134 -8.78 6.30 -6.00
C ALA A 134 -9.42 6.00 -4.65
N ALA A 135 -9.65 7.03 -3.84
CA ALA A 135 -10.20 6.88 -2.50
C ALA A 135 -11.62 6.30 -2.52
N ALA A 136 -12.44 6.71 -3.49
CA ALA A 136 -13.77 6.13 -3.73
C ALA A 136 -13.75 4.62 -3.99
N GLN A 137 -12.66 4.10 -4.57
CA GLN A 137 -12.47 2.67 -4.83
C GLN A 137 -11.81 1.94 -3.66
N LEU A 138 -10.80 2.56 -3.04
CA LEU A 138 -10.04 1.97 -1.93
C LEU A 138 -10.85 1.86 -0.64
N LYS A 139 -11.72 2.82 -0.33
CA LYS A 139 -12.59 2.78 0.86
C LYS A 139 -13.42 1.49 0.96
N PRO A 140 -14.28 1.15 -0.01
CA PRO A 140 -15.05 -0.08 0.03
C PRO A 140 -14.15 -1.32 -0.08
N MET A 141 -13.08 -1.28 -0.88
CA MET A 141 -12.12 -2.38 -1.00
C MET A 141 -11.48 -2.73 0.35
N ALA A 142 -11.02 -1.72 1.08
CA ALA A 142 -10.42 -1.84 2.42
C ALA A 142 -11.44 -2.37 3.44
N ALA A 143 -12.70 -1.94 3.38
CA ALA A 143 -13.76 -2.45 4.24
C ALA A 143 -14.02 -3.95 3.98
N THR A 144 -14.09 -4.35 2.70
CA THR A 144 -14.25 -5.76 2.29
C THR A 144 -13.08 -6.61 2.76
N MET A 145 -11.84 -6.20 2.48
CA MET A 145 -10.63 -6.87 2.96
C MET A 145 -10.63 -7.07 4.48
N LEU A 146 -11.04 -6.05 5.24
CA LEU A 146 -11.08 -6.13 6.70
C LEU A 146 -12.17 -7.10 7.18
N GLY A 147 -13.31 -7.14 6.50
CA GLY A 147 -14.36 -8.12 6.75
C GLY A 147 -13.85 -9.54 6.57
N GLU A 148 -13.21 -9.82 5.44
CA GLU A 148 -12.65 -11.14 5.13
C GLU A 148 -11.55 -11.57 6.10
N VAL A 149 -10.64 -10.66 6.48
CA VAL A 149 -9.63 -10.95 7.52
C VAL A 149 -10.33 -11.31 8.85
N ASN A 150 -11.38 -10.58 9.22
CA ASN A 150 -12.11 -10.80 10.46
C ASN A 150 -12.92 -12.11 10.51
N LEU A 151 -13.23 -12.72 9.36
CA LEU A 151 -13.80 -14.07 9.32
C LEU A 151 -12.79 -15.12 9.80
N LEU A 152 -11.50 -14.82 9.70
CA LEU A 152 -10.41 -15.75 10.01
C LEU A 152 -9.73 -15.44 11.35
N VAL A 153 -9.41 -14.17 11.59
CA VAL A 153 -8.75 -13.71 12.82
C VAL A 153 -9.11 -12.25 13.11
N ARG A 154 -9.44 -11.95 14.37
CA ARG A 154 -9.98 -10.64 14.75
C ARG A 154 -8.94 -9.52 14.62
N LEU A 155 -9.23 -8.54 13.75
CA LEU A 155 -8.57 -7.23 13.70
C LEU A 155 -9.60 -6.13 13.98
N LYS A 156 -9.40 -5.38 15.06
CA LYS A 156 -10.26 -4.24 15.40
C LYS A 156 -10.17 -3.16 14.31
N PRO A 157 -11.27 -2.43 14.00
CA PRO A 157 -11.28 -1.40 12.96
C PRO A 157 -10.24 -0.28 13.16
N LEU A 158 -10.03 0.17 14.41
CA LEU A 158 -9.10 1.26 14.69
C LEU A 158 -7.64 0.92 14.33
N PRO A 159 -7.04 -0.21 14.78
CA PRO A 159 -5.74 -0.67 14.28
C PRO A 159 -5.66 -0.78 12.76
N ALA A 160 -6.67 -1.34 12.08
CA ALA A 160 -6.68 -1.46 10.62
C ALA A 160 -6.60 -0.09 9.92
N ARG A 161 -7.41 0.87 10.39
CA ARG A 161 -7.42 2.26 9.90
C ARG A 161 -6.09 2.96 10.10
N ARG A 162 -5.46 2.81 11.28
CA ARG A 162 -4.13 3.38 11.56
C ARG A 162 -3.06 2.77 10.66
N LEU A 163 -3.05 1.46 10.47
CA LEU A 163 -2.10 0.79 9.57
C LEU A 163 -2.28 1.21 8.11
N PHE A 164 -3.51 1.47 7.69
CA PHE A 164 -3.78 1.99 6.35
C PHE A 164 -3.30 3.44 6.21
N ALA A 165 -3.58 4.29 7.20
CA ALA A 165 -3.08 5.66 7.23
C ALA A 165 -1.54 5.70 7.20
N ASP A 166 -0.89 4.90 8.04
CA ASP A 166 0.58 4.78 8.08
C ASP A 166 1.16 4.32 6.74
N ARG A 167 0.45 3.44 6.01
CA ARG A 167 0.84 3.03 4.64
C ARG A 167 0.76 4.21 3.67
N MET A 168 -0.34 4.94 3.67
CA MET A 168 -0.52 6.11 2.78
C MET A 168 0.50 7.20 3.09
N LEU A 169 0.76 7.48 4.35
CA LEU A 169 1.78 8.45 4.78
C LEU A 169 3.19 8.02 4.33
N SER A 170 3.53 6.75 4.49
CA SER A 170 4.81 6.23 4.01
C SER A 170 4.93 6.35 2.48
N LEU A 171 3.82 6.19 1.74
CA LEU A 171 3.77 6.41 0.29
C LEU A 171 3.93 7.88 -0.10
N MET A 172 3.48 8.82 0.72
CA MET A 172 3.68 10.25 0.46
C MET A 172 5.15 10.66 0.66
N VAL A 173 5.81 10.14 1.70
CA VAL A 173 7.26 10.32 1.87
C VAL A 173 8.02 9.72 0.67
N TRP A 174 7.66 8.49 0.28
CA TRP A 174 8.22 7.85 -0.92
C TRP A 174 7.97 8.66 -2.20
N LEU A 175 6.77 9.25 -2.35
CA LEU A 175 6.45 10.10 -3.49
C LEU A 175 7.38 11.32 -3.54
N GLY A 176 7.62 11.99 -2.40
CA GLY A 176 8.56 13.12 -2.32
C GLY A 176 9.98 12.75 -2.77
N GLN A 177 10.43 11.53 -2.47
CA GLN A 177 11.73 11.02 -2.93
C GLN A 177 11.76 10.80 -4.46
N ARG A 178 10.62 10.45 -5.07
CA ARG A 178 10.49 10.19 -6.52
C ARG A 178 10.13 11.42 -7.35
N ARG A 179 9.52 12.42 -6.73
CA ARG A 179 9.12 13.69 -7.33
C ARG A 179 9.81 14.84 -6.60
N ARG A 180 11.13 14.92 -6.76
CA ARG A 180 11.96 15.97 -6.14
C ARG A 180 11.66 17.38 -6.67
N ASP A 181 10.88 17.46 -7.75
CA ASP A 181 10.29 18.70 -8.26
C ASP A 181 9.16 19.23 -7.34
N LEU A 182 8.58 18.39 -6.49
CA LEU A 182 7.54 18.79 -5.55
C LEU A 182 8.16 19.23 -4.22
N PRO A 183 7.77 20.41 -3.70
CA PRO A 183 8.23 20.85 -2.39
C PRO A 183 7.54 20.03 -1.27
N PRO A 184 8.15 19.92 -0.06
CA PRO A 184 7.56 19.22 1.08
C PRO A 184 6.13 19.65 1.40
N GLU A 185 5.79 20.92 1.23
CA GLU A 185 4.45 21.47 1.46
C GLU A 185 3.39 20.87 0.52
N ALA A 186 3.77 20.57 -0.73
CA ALA A 186 2.87 19.89 -1.67
C ALA A 186 2.64 18.43 -1.25
N ILE A 187 3.70 17.73 -0.79
CA ILE A 187 3.58 16.37 -0.26
C ILE A 187 2.70 16.33 0.99
N ALA A 188 2.85 17.31 1.90
CA ALA A 188 1.99 17.44 3.08
C ALA A 188 0.52 17.69 2.69
N THR A 189 0.27 18.52 1.67
CA THR A 189 -1.07 18.79 1.15
C THR A 189 -1.71 17.52 0.56
N TYR A 190 -0.99 16.79 -0.30
CA TYR A 190 -1.49 15.52 -0.84
C TYR A 190 -1.71 14.46 0.24
N SER A 191 -0.84 14.42 1.26
CA SER A 191 -1.02 13.56 2.42
C SER A 191 -2.33 13.85 3.15
N ALA A 192 -2.60 15.11 3.46
CA ALA A 192 -3.85 15.52 4.10
C ALA A 192 -5.07 15.14 3.23
N GLN A 193 -4.99 15.39 1.92
CA GLN A 193 -6.08 15.04 1.01
C GLN A 193 -6.32 13.52 0.94
N TRP A 194 -5.27 12.69 0.83
CA TRP A 194 -5.43 11.24 0.87
C TRP A 194 -6.08 10.76 2.16
N LEU A 195 -5.65 11.29 3.30
CA LEU A 195 -6.23 10.90 4.59
C LEU A 195 -7.69 11.33 4.69
N ASP A 196 -8.05 12.53 4.24
CA ASP A 196 -9.43 12.99 4.25
C ASP A 196 -10.32 12.18 3.29
N ALA A 197 -9.88 12.05 2.04
CA ALA A 197 -10.56 11.30 0.99
C ALA A 197 -10.73 9.81 1.35
N LEU A 198 -9.85 9.22 2.15
CA LEU A 198 -9.98 7.85 2.68
C LEU A 198 -10.74 7.77 4.02
N GLY A 199 -11.08 8.91 4.62
CA GLY A 199 -11.71 8.99 5.94
C GLY A 199 -10.79 8.48 7.04
N LEU A 200 -9.49 8.73 6.92
CA LEU A 200 -8.39 8.34 7.81
C LEU A 200 -7.77 9.54 8.56
N THR A 201 -8.38 10.72 8.47
CA THR A 201 -7.96 11.91 9.22
C THR A 201 -7.74 11.61 10.70
N GLY A 202 -6.61 12.08 11.22
CA GLY A 202 -6.19 11.86 12.62
C GLY A 202 -5.65 10.46 12.93
N GLN A 203 -5.54 9.55 11.96
CA GLN A 203 -5.01 8.19 12.19
C GLN A 203 -3.50 8.05 11.98
N GLY A 204 -2.82 9.16 11.68
CA GLY A 204 -1.37 9.28 11.52
C GLY A 204 -1.05 10.71 11.06
N ASP A 205 0.23 11.05 10.94
CA ASP A 205 0.65 12.35 10.41
C ASP A 205 2.04 12.28 9.73
N LEU A 206 2.36 13.28 8.93
CA LEU A 206 3.73 13.60 8.54
C LEU A 206 4.28 14.66 9.47
N GLU A 207 5.54 14.51 9.86
CA GLU A 207 6.24 15.44 10.73
C GLU A 207 7.41 16.04 9.94
N PRO A 208 7.48 17.38 9.80
CA PRO A 208 8.63 18.03 9.20
C PRO A 208 9.82 18.00 10.16
N VAL A 209 11.01 17.76 9.63
CA VAL A 209 12.28 17.85 10.36
C VAL A 209 13.30 18.63 9.53
N GLU A 210 14.09 19.45 10.21
CA GLU A 210 15.22 20.15 9.61
C GLU A 210 16.49 19.36 9.89
N ALA A 211 17.24 19.00 8.85
CA ALA A 211 18.49 18.27 8.98
C ALA A 211 19.44 18.59 7.82
N GLU A 212 20.69 18.94 8.14
CA GLU A 212 21.74 19.25 7.16
C GLU A 212 21.33 20.31 6.11
N GLY A 213 20.51 21.29 6.51
CA GLY A 213 20.00 22.33 5.61
C GLY A 213 18.84 21.88 4.72
N HIS A 214 18.34 20.66 4.91
CA HIS A 214 17.17 20.11 4.22
C HIS A 214 15.95 20.06 5.15
N ARG A 215 14.81 20.48 4.60
CA ARG A 215 13.49 20.24 5.19
C ARG A 215 12.95 18.90 4.70
N LEU A 216 12.86 17.93 5.59
CA LEU A 216 12.46 16.55 5.30
C LEU A 216 11.09 16.25 5.92
N LEU A 217 10.36 15.29 5.34
CA LEU A 217 9.14 14.75 5.93
C LEU A 217 9.38 13.32 6.41
N ILE A 218 9.03 13.06 7.67
CA ILE A 218 9.08 11.72 8.26
C ILE A 218 7.70 11.29 8.73
N VAL A 219 7.48 9.99 8.90
CA VAL A 219 6.17 9.46 9.28
C VAL A 219 6.04 9.43 10.80
N ARG A 220 4.97 10.04 11.32
CA ARG A 220 4.57 9.89 12.72
C ARG A 220 3.43 8.88 12.81
N ARG A 221 3.81 7.60 12.87
CA ARG A 221 2.85 6.48 12.88
C ARG A 221 2.02 6.45 14.16
N LYS A 222 0.76 6.02 14.03
CA LYS A 222 -0.07 5.63 15.19
C LYS A 222 -0.37 4.14 15.24
N GLY A 223 -0.18 3.42 14.12
CA GLY A 223 -0.34 1.98 14.02
C GLY A 223 0.94 1.23 14.39
N CYS A 224 0.79 0.03 14.93
CA CYS A 224 1.91 -0.86 15.23
C CYS A 224 1.83 -2.10 14.33
N CYS A 225 2.89 -2.38 13.56
CA CYS A 225 2.98 -3.59 12.72
C CYS A 225 3.14 -4.88 13.53
N LEU A 226 3.46 -4.76 14.83
CA LEU A 226 3.75 -5.88 15.73
C LEU A 226 4.97 -6.72 15.32
N ASP A 227 5.87 -6.19 14.49
CA ASP A 227 7.09 -6.90 14.06
C ASP A 227 8.01 -7.27 15.23
N TYR A 228 7.98 -6.51 16.32
CA TYR A 228 8.70 -6.85 17.56
C TYR A 228 8.24 -8.18 18.18
N ARG A 229 7.12 -8.76 17.74
CA ARG A 229 6.70 -10.10 18.19
C ARG A 229 7.43 -11.21 17.43
N ILE A 230 8.09 -10.89 16.33
CA ILE A 230 9.02 -11.77 15.60
C ILE A 230 10.42 -11.61 16.18
N ASP A 231 10.86 -10.36 16.37
CA ASP A 231 12.20 -9.97 16.82
C ASP A 231 12.06 -8.96 17.99
N PRO A 232 11.95 -9.43 19.25
CA PRO A 232 11.65 -8.61 20.43
C PRO A 232 12.62 -7.46 20.68
N ASP A 233 13.86 -7.61 20.25
CA ASP A 233 14.92 -6.63 20.49
C ASP A 233 14.96 -5.56 19.39
N ARG A 234 14.08 -5.65 18.39
CA ARG A 234 14.10 -4.78 17.23
C ARG A 234 12.76 -4.09 16.97
N TYR A 235 12.81 -2.76 17.04
CA TYR A 235 11.76 -1.91 16.50
C TYR A 235 12.10 -1.37 15.11
N CYS A 236 11.09 -1.27 14.23
CA CYS A 236 11.23 -0.60 12.94
C CYS A 236 11.49 0.89 13.12
N ALA A 237 12.16 1.57 12.18
CA ALA A 237 12.55 2.99 12.33
C ALA A 237 11.37 3.92 12.68
N THR A 238 10.17 3.58 12.21
CA THR A 238 8.94 4.35 12.38
C THR A 238 8.03 3.83 13.50
N CYS A 239 8.50 2.90 14.34
CA CYS A 239 7.66 2.23 15.34
C CYS A 239 7.15 3.20 16.43
N PRO A 240 5.84 3.23 16.74
CA PRO A 240 5.29 4.11 17.77
C PRO A 240 5.56 3.63 19.21
N LYS A 241 6.16 2.44 19.40
CA LYS A 241 6.56 1.94 20.73
C LYS A 241 7.97 2.37 21.15
N GLN A 242 8.70 3.04 20.27
CA GLN A 242 10.02 3.57 20.57
C GLN A 242 9.94 4.93 21.25
N ASP A 243 11.02 5.29 21.94
CA ASP A 243 11.25 6.67 22.34
C ASP A 243 11.19 7.61 21.13
N ASN A 244 10.62 8.79 21.36
CA ASN A 244 10.39 9.77 20.31
C ASN A 244 11.70 10.30 19.73
N GLY A 245 12.72 10.57 20.56
CA GLY A 245 14.03 11.04 20.11
C GLY A 245 14.73 10.00 19.24
N ILE A 246 14.69 8.73 19.64
CA ILE A 246 15.23 7.62 18.84
C ILE A 246 14.51 7.51 17.49
N ARG A 247 13.17 7.57 17.49
CA ARG A 247 12.37 7.53 16.25
C ARG A 247 12.73 8.67 15.30
N LEU A 248 12.84 9.89 15.82
CA LEU A 248 13.24 11.06 15.03
C LEU A 248 14.63 10.85 14.41
N ALA A 249 15.64 10.52 15.24
CA ALA A 249 17.00 10.32 14.77
C ALA A 249 17.10 9.24 13.67
N ARG A 250 16.44 8.09 13.86
CA ARG A 250 16.46 6.99 12.86
C ARG A 250 15.75 7.36 11.57
N GLN A 251 14.61 8.04 11.64
CA GLN A 251 13.89 8.45 10.42
C GLN A 251 14.59 9.58 9.68
N THR A 252 15.17 10.55 10.39
CA THR A 252 15.97 11.61 9.78
C THR A 252 17.19 11.03 9.08
N ALA A 253 17.92 10.11 9.72
CA ALA A 253 19.06 9.43 9.09
C ALA A 253 18.65 8.67 7.82
N ASN A 254 17.53 7.94 7.85
CA ASN A 254 17.02 7.27 6.66
C ASN A 254 16.61 8.27 5.56
N ALA A 255 15.99 9.39 5.92
CA ALA A 255 15.55 10.40 4.96
C ALA A 255 16.74 11.11 4.29
N LEU A 256 17.81 11.40 5.05
CA LEU A 256 19.05 11.94 4.51
C LEU A 256 19.76 10.96 3.56
N ALA A 257 19.74 9.66 3.86
CA ALA A 257 20.34 8.64 3.01
C ALA A 257 19.64 8.45 1.64
N GLU A 258 18.45 9.03 1.47
CA GLU A 258 17.65 8.96 0.24
C GLU A 258 17.73 10.25 -0.61
N LEU A 259 18.52 11.24 -0.15
CA LEU A 259 18.90 12.44 -0.92
C LEU A 259 20.01 12.11 -1.92
#